data_AF-X1R7F2-F1
#
_entry.id   AF-X1R7F2-F1
#
_cell.length_a   1.000
_cell.length_b   1.000
_cell.length_c   1.000
_cell.angle_alpha   90.00
_cell.angle_beta   90.00
_cell.angle_gamma   90.00
#
_symmetry.space_group_name_H-M   'P 1'
#
loop_
_entity.id
_entity.type
_entity.pdbx_description
1 polymer ?
#
loop_
_entity_poly.entity_id
_entity_poly.type
_entity_poly.pdbx_seq_one_letter_code
_entity_poly.pdbx_strand_id
1 'polypeptide(L)'
;MKHARIFLTNFILVLFVSMLFTMNSCEKKEPDPFACFQVSSTLIDIGEIINTSNCSNDAFSYLWDDDNGNSSVLPEPSFSYNEPGNYIITLTAYSQSGNKQNTAKETITVEVMYGDVTFWCSEGSYDVIVKVGQLSDIITLNYSSDPGCNATGCANFKLPTGTYSFTAEENTSWFPSNWSGLFAIKANQCNTQKLTYN
;
A
#
# COMPACT_ATOMS: atom_id res chain seq x y z
N MET A 1 83.28 -24.87 8.01
CA MET A 1 82.20 -24.94 6.99
C MET A 1 80.78 -25.05 7.61
N LYS A 2 80.48 -24.36 8.73
CA LYS A 2 79.12 -24.34 9.32
C LYS A 2 78.41 -22.96 9.25
N HIS A 3 79.13 -21.88 8.94
CA HIS A 3 78.54 -20.53 8.85
C HIS A 3 77.93 -20.17 7.48
N ALA A 4 78.26 -20.89 6.41
CA ALA A 4 77.72 -20.63 5.06
C ALA A 4 76.30 -21.18 4.82
N ARG A 5 75.83 -22.12 5.66
CA ARG A 5 74.51 -22.77 5.48
C ARG A 5 73.33 -21.99 6.07
N ILE A 6 73.57 -21.13 7.07
CA ILE A 6 72.54 -20.33 7.75
C ILE A 6 72.19 -19.06 6.95
N PHE A 7 73.17 -18.47 6.24
CA PHE A 7 72.92 -17.31 5.39
C PHE A 7 72.09 -17.62 4.13
N LEU A 8 72.25 -18.82 3.55
CA LEU A 8 71.47 -19.22 2.37
C LEU A 8 69.99 -19.50 2.68
N THR A 9 69.68 -20.01 3.88
CA THR A 9 68.29 -20.34 4.27
C THR A 9 67.47 -19.10 4.64
N ASN A 10 68.08 -18.09 5.28
CA ASN A 10 67.42 -16.81 5.56
C ASN A 10 67.24 -15.93 4.31
N PHE A 11 68.14 -16.01 3.33
CA PHE A 11 68.01 -15.23 2.09
C PHE A 11 66.90 -15.79 1.18
N ILE A 12 66.71 -17.12 1.16
CA ILE A 12 65.62 -17.78 0.40
C ILE A 12 64.25 -17.58 1.07
N LEU A 13 64.19 -17.53 2.41
CA LEU A 13 62.93 -17.26 3.13
C LEU A 13 62.45 -15.81 2.92
N VAL A 14 63.36 -14.84 2.87
CA VAL A 14 63.01 -13.41 2.64
C VAL A 14 62.54 -13.17 1.20
N LEU A 15 63.10 -13.89 0.22
CA LEU A 15 62.64 -13.82 -1.18
C LEU A 15 61.24 -14.43 -1.40
N PHE A 16 60.85 -15.44 -0.61
CA PHE A 16 59.50 -16.00 -0.65
C PHE A 16 58.46 -15.14 0.08
N VAL A 17 58.84 -14.48 1.19
CA VAL A 17 57.95 -13.55 1.91
C VAL A 17 57.76 -12.24 1.13
N SER A 18 58.74 -11.80 0.33
CA SER A 18 58.58 -10.62 -0.55
C SER A 18 57.76 -10.89 -1.81
N MET A 19 57.58 -12.15 -2.22
CA MET A 19 56.81 -12.51 -3.42
C MET A 19 55.32 -12.79 -3.14
N LEU A 20 54.89 -12.68 -1.88
CA LEU A 20 53.50 -12.88 -1.43
C LEU A 20 52.71 -11.58 -1.18
N PHE A 21 53.30 -10.40 -1.43
CA PHE A 21 52.63 -9.11 -1.21
C PHE A 21 52.69 -8.15 -2.40
N THR A 22 52.60 -8.66 -3.62
CA THR A 22 52.16 -7.83 -4.75
C THR A 22 51.02 -8.51 -5.49
N MET A 23 49.94 -8.79 -4.76
CA MET A 23 48.62 -8.79 -5.38
C MET A 23 48.36 -7.33 -5.76
N ASN A 24 48.76 -6.94 -6.97
CA ASN A 24 48.19 -5.77 -7.63
C ASN A 24 46.69 -6.05 -7.78
N SER A 25 45.92 -5.73 -6.74
CA SER A 25 44.50 -5.52 -6.90
C SER A 25 44.39 -4.29 -7.79
N CYS A 26 44.08 -4.52 -9.06
CA CYS A 26 43.50 -3.49 -9.88
C CYS A 26 42.13 -3.19 -9.25
N GLU A 27 42.06 -2.24 -8.32
CA GLU A 27 40.80 -1.79 -7.77
C GLU A 27 40.05 -1.08 -8.90
N LYS A 28 39.28 -1.87 -9.66
CA LYS A 28 38.41 -1.33 -10.70
C LYS A 28 37.46 -0.38 -9.99
N LYS A 29 37.61 0.92 -10.24
CA LYS A 29 36.76 1.95 -9.62
C LYS A 29 35.30 1.60 -9.90
N GLU A 30 34.62 1.18 -8.86
CA GLU A 30 33.21 0.85 -8.92
C GLU A 30 32.38 2.13 -9.14
N PRO A 31 31.36 2.13 -10.01
CA PRO A 31 30.45 3.26 -10.13
C PRO A 31 29.73 3.52 -8.80
N ASP A 32 29.35 4.77 -8.57
CA ASP A 32 28.54 5.11 -7.39
C ASP A 32 27.08 4.73 -7.69
N PRO A 33 26.40 3.97 -6.81
CA PRO A 33 25.02 3.60 -7.04
C PRO A 33 24.14 4.86 -6.99
N PHE A 34 23.09 4.90 -7.81
CA PHE A 34 22.07 5.93 -7.78
C PHE A 34 20.72 5.28 -7.44
N ALA A 35 20.19 5.60 -6.26
CA ALA A 35 18.90 5.08 -5.82
C ALA A 35 17.76 5.89 -6.46
N CYS A 36 16.78 5.18 -7.00
CA CYS A 36 15.60 5.76 -7.60
C CYS A 36 14.46 4.76 -7.51
N PHE A 37 13.27 5.25 -7.16
CA PHE A 37 12.05 4.47 -7.30
C PHE A 37 10.85 5.36 -7.54
N GLN A 38 9.77 4.75 -8.01
CA GLN A 38 8.45 5.33 -8.10
C GLN A 38 7.46 4.50 -7.29
N VAL A 39 6.35 5.13 -6.90
CA VAL A 39 5.23 4.48 -6.21
C VAL A 39 3.97 4.59 -7.06
N SER A 40 3.05 3.64 -6.91
CA SER A 40 1.80 3.64 -7.67
C SER A 40 0.89 4.83 -7.36
N SER A 41 0.89 5.33 -6.13
CA SER A 41 0.21 6.54 -5.69
C SER A 41 0.89 7.10 -4.43
N THR A 42 0.78 8.40 -4.20
CA THR A 42 1.22 9.08 -2.97
C THR A 42 0.08 9.37 -2.01
N LEU A 43 -1.17 9.16 -2.44
CA LEU A 43 -2.37 9.22 -1.61
C LEU A 43 -3.15 7.92 -1.80
N ILE A 44 -3.37 7.18 -0.72
CA ILE A 44 -4.07 5.90 -0.76
C ILE A 44 -5.07 5.77 0.39
N ASP A 45 -6.02 4.85 0.23
CA ASP A 45 -6.93 4.47 1.30
C ASP A 45 -6.29 3.47 2.27
N ILE A 46 -6.86 3.34 3.47
CA ILE A 46 -6.42 2.31 4.42
C ILE A 46 -6.53 0.91 3.77
N GLY A 47 -5.48 0.10 3.94
CA GLY A 47 -5.39 -1.26 3.40
C GLY A 47 -5.12 -1.36 1.90
N GLU A 48 -5.01 -0.24 1.18
CA GLU A 48 -4.64 -0.25 -0.24
C GLU A 48 -3.16 -0.65 -0.42
N ILE A 49 -2.88 -1.41 -1.49
CA ILE A 49 -1.53 -1.88 -1.82
C ILE A 49 -0.81 -0.81 -2.65
N ILE A 50 0.33 -0.36 -2.14
CA ILE A 50 1.28 0.48 -2.85
C ILE A 50 2.32 -0.41 -3.52
N ASN A 51 2.43 -0.32 -4.84
CA ASN A 51 3.48 -0.98 -5.58
C ASN A 51 4.65 -0.03 -5.78
N THR A 52 5.87 -0.53 -5.58
CA THR A 52 7.10 0.21 -5.89
C THR A 52 7.66 -0.24 -7.24
N SER A 53 8.32 0.67 -7.95
CA SER A 53 9.03 0.42 -9.20
C SER A 53 10.44 0.96 -9.08
N ASN A 54 11.45 0.09 -9.22
CA ASN A 54 12.84 0.46 -8.96
C ASN A 54 13.50 0.96 -10.25
N CYS A 55 13.98 2.20 -10.22
CA CYS A 55 14.69 2.86 -11.33
C CYS A 55 16.17 3.14 -11.01
N SER A 56 16.70 2.47 -9.99
CA SER A 56 18.09 2.64 -9.54
C SER A 56 19.09 2.21 -10.63
N ASN A 57 20.23 2.89 -10.69
CA ASN A 57 21.32 2.57 -11.60
C ASN A 57 22.60 2.27 -10.82
N ASP A 58 23.48 1.47 -11.42
CA ASP A 58 24.77 1.07 -10.83
C ASP A 58 24.64 0.42 -9.42
N ALA A 59 23.48 -0.17 -9.14
CA ALA A 59 23.14 -0.85 -7.90
C ALA A 59 23.17 -2.37 -8.07
N PHE A 60 23.70 -3.07 -7.07
CA PHE A 60 23.77 -4.54 -7.02
C PHE A 60 22.77 -5.16 -6.04
N SER A 61 22.44 -4.43 -4.96
CA SER A 61 21.46 -4.88 -3.97
C SER A 61 20.69 -3.70 -3.38
N TYR A 62 19.56 -4.01 -2.74
CA TYR A 62 18.59 -3.03 -2.26
C TYR A 62 18.19 -3.33 -0.81
N LEU A 63 17.93 -2.27 -0.06
CA LEU A 63 17.24 -2.34 1.23
C LEU A 63 16.13 -1.29 1.22
N TRP A 64 14.91 -1.76 1.41
CA TRP A 64 13.73 -0.95 1.61
C TRP A 64 13.38 -0.89 3.10
N ASP A 65 12.96 0.27 3.57
CA ASP A 65 12.43 0.50 4.92
C ASP A 65 11.26 1.49 4.83
N ASP A 66 10.17 1.25 5.54
CA ASP A 66 8.96 2.09 5.50
C ASP A 66 8.82 3.05 6.69
N ASP A 67 9.87 3.19 7.52
CA ASP A 67 9.89 3.91 8.79
C ASP A 67 8.77 3.46 9.78
N ASN A 68 8.11 2.33 9.51
CA ASN A 68 7.07 1.69 10.33
C ASN A 68 7.46 0.27 10.78
N GLY A 69 8.74 -0.09 10.60
CA GLY A 69 9.32 -1.35 11.03
C GLY A 69 9.25 -2.49 10.02
N ASN A 70 8.75 -2.25 8.80
CA ASN A 70 8.84 -3.22 7.72
C ASN A 70 10.07 -2.92 6.85
N SER A 71 10.77 -3.98 6.45
CA SER A 71 11.89 -3.89 5.52
C SER A 71 11.85 -4.99 4.47
N SER A 72 12.50 -4.75 3.33
CA SER A 72 12.59 -5.73 2.23
C SER A 72 13.90 -5.60 1.47
N VAL A 73 14.35 -6.72 0.89
CA VAL A 73 15.51 -6.79 -0.01
C VAL A 73 15.12 -7.15 -1.44
N LEU A 74 13.82 -7.26 -1.71
CA LEU A 74 13.32 -7.50 -3.06
C LEU A 74 13.62 -6.28 -3.95
N PRO A 75 13.81 -6.48 -5.27
CA PRO A 75 13.99 -5.35 -6.19
C PRO A 75 12.81 -4.37 -6.15
N GLU A 76 11.59 -4.90 -6.07
CA GLU A 76 10.33 -4.16 -6.12
C GLU A 76 9.33 -4.78 -5.12
N PRO A 77 9.37 -4.39 -3.83
CA PRO A 77 8.36 -4.79 -2.85
C PRO A 77 7.05 -4.02 -3.01
N SER A 78 6.01 -4.47 -2.32
CA SER A 78 4.79 -3.72 -2.08
C SER A 78 4.58 -3.46 -0.59
N PHE A 79 3.85 -2.39 -0.29
CA PHE A 79 3.54 -1.95 1.08
C PHE A 79 2.02 -1.70 1.21
N SER A 80 1.49 -1.77 2.43
CA SER A 80 0.10 -1.44 2.75
C SER A 80 0.01 -0.99 4.20
N TYR A 81 -0.85 -0.01 4.49
CA TYR A 81 -0.99 0.56 5.82
C TYR A 81 -2.45 0.53 6.27
N ASN A 82 -2.70 0.05 7.49
CA ASN A 82 -4.07 -0.10 8.02
C ASN A 82 -4.50 1.09 8.91
N GLU A 83 -3.60 2.04 9.15
CA GLU A 83 -3.87 3.23 9.95
C GLU A 83 -3.57 4.49 9.12
N PRO A 84 -4.41 5.54 9.22
CA PRO A 84 -4.18 6.79 8.53
C PRO A 84 -2.93 7.50 9.08
N GLY A 85 -2.18 8.16 8.22
CA GLY A 85 -0.92 8.80 8.57
C GLY A 85 -0.02 9.05 7.38
N ASN A 86 1.16 9.61 7.65
CA ASN A 86 2.22 9.78 6.65
C ASN A 86 3.31 8.74 6.90
N TYR A 87 3.64 7.98 5.87
CA TYR A 87 4.67 6.96 5.89
C TYR A 87 5.78 7.32 4.91
N ILE A 88 7.02 7.00 5.25
CA ILE A 88 8.18 7.34 4.41
C ILE A 88 8.81 6.05 3.94
N ILE A 89 8.69 5.77 2.64
CA ILE A 89 9.39 4.65 2.02
C ILE A 89 10.79 5.12 1.67
N THR A 90 11.80 4.43 2.19
CA THR A 90 13.21 4.67 1.90
C THR A 90 13.78 3.48 1.13
N LEU A 91 14.33 3.74 -0.06
CA LEU A 91 15.17 2.79 -0.80
C LEU A 91 16.63 3.14 -0.59
N THR A 92 17.42 2.19 -0.08
CA THR A 92 18.88 2.24 -0.08
C THR A 92 19.42 1.29 -1.14
N ALA A 93 20.11 1.84 -2.14
CA ALA A 93 20.78 1.08 -3.19
C ALA A 93 22.27 0.94 -2.86
N TYR A 94 22.81 -0.28 -2.92
CA TYR A 94 24.20 -0.59 -2.62
C TYR A 94 24.96 -0.98 -3.89
N SER A 95 26.24 -0.61 -3.94
CA SER A 95 27.15 -1.09 -4.97
C SER A 95 27.46 -2.59 -4.79
N GLN A 96 28.06 -3.23 -5.79
CA GLN A 96 28.47 -4.63 -5.76
C GLN A 96 29.43 -4.96 -4.60
N SER A 97 30.33 -4.04 -4.25
CA SER A 97 31.21 -4.24 -3.08
C SER A 97 30.51 -3.99 -1.74
N GLY A 98 29.34 -3.37 -1.75
CA GLY A 98 28.62 -2.92 -0.54
C GLY A 98 29.22 -1.71 0.17
N ASN A 99 30.36 -1.18 -0.31
CA ASN A 99 31.06 -0.06 0.33
C ASN A 99 30.50 1.32 -0.05
N LYS A 100 29.63 1.37 -1.06
CA LYS A 100 28.97 2.60 -1.52
C LYS A 100 27.47 2.40 -1.50
N GLN A 101 26.77 3.47 -1.14
CA GLN A 101 25.31 3.46 -1.10
C GLN A 101 24.74 4.82 -1.47
N ASN A 102 23.51 4.81 -1.97
CA ASN A 102 22.70 6.00 -2.17
C ASN A 102 21.26 5.72 -1.72
N THR A 103 20.52 6.78 -1.39
CA THR A 103 19.17 6.65 -0.83
C THR A 103 18.19 7.53 -1.58
N ALA A 104 17.01 6.99 -1.86
CA ALA A 104 15.83 7.72 -2.31
C ALA A 104 14.71 7.58 -1.27
N LYS A 105 13.84 8.59 -1.18
CA LYS A 105 12.71 8.60 -0.25
C LYS A 105 11.46 9.12 -0.94
N GLU A 106 10.31 8.56 -0.58
CA GLU A 106 8.99 9.02 -1.00
C GLU A 106 8.04 9.01 0.19
N THR A 107 7.19 10.03 0.31
CA THR A 107 6.18 10.09 1.38
C THR A 107 4.82 9.65 0.85
N ILE A 108 4.17 8.74 1.56
CA ILE A 108 2.83 8.26 1.27
C ILE A 108 1.87 8.76 2.34
N THR A 109 0.81 9.42 1.91
CA THR A 109 -0.30 9.82 2.75
C THR A 109 -1.39 8.76 2.70
N VAL A 110 -1.78 8.25 3.87
CA VAL A 110 -2.84 7.27 4.05
C VAL A 110 -3.98 7.95 4.77
N GLU A 111 -5.18 7.90 4.17
CA GLU A 111 -6.38 8.49 4.73
C GLU A 111 -7.51 7.46 4.76
N VAL A 112 -8.53 7.69 5.58
CA VAL A 112 -9.79 6.95 5.46
C VAL A 112 -10.61 7.62 4.39
N MET A 113 -10.76 6.96 3.24
CA MET A 113 -11.60 7.48 2.16
C MET A 113 -13.07 7.12 2.40
N TYR A 114 -13.95 8.01 1.94
CA TYR A 114 -15.40 7.85 2.09
C TYR A 114 -16.06 7.78 0.72
N GLY A 115 -17.22 7.15 0.68
CA GLY A 115 -18.17 7.23 -0.43
C GLY A 115 -19.60 7.25 0.10
N ASP A 116 -20.54 7.41 -0.84
CA ASP A 116 -21.95 7.56 -0.51
C ASP A 116 -22.78 6.40 -1.07
N VAL A 117 -23.90 6.10 -0.40
CA VAL A 117 -24.94 5.22 -0.91
C VAL A 117 -26.32 5.82 -0.68
N THR A 118 -27.17 5.75 -1.70
CA THR A 118 -28.56 6.18 -1.63
C THR A 118 -29.49 4.99 -1.83
N PHE A 119 -30.21 4.63 -0.78
CA PHE A 119 -31.27 3.61 -0.84
C PHE A 119 -32.59 4.25 -1.24
N TRP A 120 -33.27 3.65 -2.20
CA TRP A 120 -34.52 4.18 -2.74
C TRP A 120 -35.51 3.07 -3.09
N CYS A 121 -36.80 3.41 -3.11
CA CYS A 121 -37.89 2.52 -3.50
C CYS A 121 -38.62 3.04 -4.75
N SER A 122 -39.17 2.12 -5.52
CA SER A 122 -40.25 2.45 -6.47
C SER A 122 -41.61 2.34 -5.79
N GLU A 123 -42.67 2.79 -6.47
CA GLU A 123 -44.06 2.79 -6.00
C GLU A 123 -44.40 1.60 -5.08
N GLY A 124 -45.04 1.89 -3.94
CA GLY A 124 -45.57 0.87 -3.02
C GLY A 124 -44.98 0.91 -1.61
N SER A 125 -43.76 1.41 -1.43
CA SER A 125 -43.11 1.48 -0.09
C SER A 125 -42.91 2.93 0.35
N TYR A 126 -43.43 3.33 1.49
CA TYR A 126 -43.06 4.59 2.14
C TYR A 126 -42.84 4.32 3.62
N ASP A 127 -42.07 5.17 4.28
CA ASP A 127 -41.62 4.96 5.66
C ASP A 127 -40.80 3.68 5.85
N VAL A 128 -39.87 3.42 4.92
CA VAL A 128 -38.93 2.31 5.01
C VAL A 128 -37.69 2.75 5.79
N ILE A 129 -37.44 2.13 6.94
CA ILE A 129 -36.24 2.41 7.75
C ILE A 129 -35.11 1.54 7.23
N VAL A 130 -34.06 2.17 6.72
CA VAL A 130 -32.82 1.49 6.30
C VAL A 130 -31.80 1.60 7.42
N LYS A 131 -31.15 0.48 7.75
CA LYS A 131 -30.09 0.40 8.77
C LYS A 131 -28.81 -0.14 8.15
N VAL A 132 -27.71 0.53 8.42
CA VAL A 132 -26.35 0.10 8.09
C VAL A 132 -25.51 0.13 9.37
N GLY A 133 -25.31 -1.04 9.98
CA GLY A 133 -24.69 -1.12 11.30
C GLY A 133 -25.51 -0.38 12.36
N GLN A 134 -24.93 0.67 12.94
CA GLN A 134 -25.60 1.52 13.95
C GLN A 134 -26.28 2.76 13.34
N LEU A 135 -26.08 3.02 12.04
CA LEU A 135 -26.69 4.14 11.36
C LEU A 135 -28.07 3.75 10.84
N SER A 136 -28.99 4.72 10.80
CA SER A 136 -30.30 4.54 10.18
C SER A 136 -30.76 5.82 9.48
N ASP A 137 -31.45 5.66 8.37
CA ASP A 137 -32.14 6.74 7.66
C ASP A 137 -33.44 6.17 7.04
N ILE A 138 -34.34 7.04 6.60
CA ILE A 138 -35.71 6.66 6.20
C ILE A 138 -36.00 7.08 4.76
N ILE A 139 -36.63 6.18 4.01
CA ILE A 139 -37.19 6.47 2.69
C ILE A 139 -38.62 6.96 2.88
N THR A 140 -38.90 8.19 2.45
CA THR A 140 -40.22 8.85 2.57
C THR A 140 -40.84 9.19 1.23
N LEU A 141 -40.09 9.08 0.12
CA LEU A 141 -40.56 9.34 -1.23
C LEU A 141 -40.23 8.15 -2.15
N ASN A 142 -41.10 7.95 -3.14
CA ASN A 142 -40.91 6.95 -4.19
C ASN A 142 -40.52 7.60 -5.50
N TYR A 143 -39.69 6.89 -6.26
CA TYR A 143 -39.23 7.33 -7.57
C TYR A 143 -39.56 6.31 -8.65
N SER A 144 -39.95 6.79 -9.83
CA SER A 144 -40.24 5.95 -11.00
C SER A 144 -38.96 5.46 -11.70
N SER A 145 -37.84 6.14 -11.49
CA SER A 145 -36.50 5.80 -11.98
C SER A 145 -35.47 6.07 -10.89
N ASP A 146 -34.21 5.65 -11.12
CA ASP A 146 -33.11 5.97 -10.20
C ASP A 146 -33.04 7.48 -9.95
N PRO A 147 -33.23 7.94 -8.70
CA PRO A 147 -33.22 9.36 -8.38
C PRO A 147 -31.81 9.94 -8.31
N GLY A 148 -30.78 9.10 -8.40
CA GLY A 148 -29.41 9.48 -8.16
C GLY A 148 -29.10 9.69 -6.69
N CYS A 149 -27.88 10.12 -6.46
CA CYS A 149 -27.31 10.22 -5.13
C CYS A 149 -27.83 11.42 -4.33
N ASN A 150 -27.96 11.21 -3.02
CA ASN A 150 -28.40 12.23 -2.06
C ASN A 150 -29.79 12.81 -2.40
N ALA A 151 -30.61 12.04 -3.11
CA ALA A 151 -31.96 12.45 -3.46
C ALA A 151 -32.84 12.61 -2.22
N THR A 152 -33.65 13.66 -2.22
CA THR A 152 -34.56 13.99 -1.12
C THR A 152 -35.54 12.85 -0.86
N GLY A 153 -35.76 12.48 0.41
CA GLY A 153 -36.69 11.41 0.77
C GLY A 153 -36.22 10.00 0.42
N CYS A 154 -34.96 9.85 0.01
CA CYS A 154 -34.24 8.57 0.03
C CYS A 154 -33.44 8.44 1.34
N ALA A 155 -33.04 7.22 1.69
CA ALA A 155 -32.14 6.99 2.81
C ALA A 155 -30.68 7.08 2.33
N ASN A 156 -29.93 8.05 2.86
CA ASN A 156 -28.60 8.41 2.37
C ASN A 156 -27.54 8.17 3.45
N PHE A 157 -26.45 7.49 3.07
CA PHE A 157 -25.35 7.21 3.98
C PHE A 157 -24.02 7.59 3.35
N LYS A 158 -23.16 8.23 4.16
CA LYS A 158 -21.74 8.43 3.86
C LYS A 158 -20.93 7.53 4.78
N LEU A 159 -20.12 6.66 4.19
CA LEU A 159 -19.43 5.59 4.90
C LEU A 159 -17.97 5.51 4.43
N PRO A 160 -17.04 5.03 5.26
CA PRO A 160 -15.72 4.62 4.80
C PRO A 160 -15.83 3.60 3.67
N THR A 161 -14.81 3.49 2.82
CA THR A 161 -14.76 2.41 1.83
C THR A 161 -14.84 1.04 2.49
N GLY A 162 -15.36 0.07 1.74
CA GLY A 162 -15.51 -1.30 2.23
C GLY A 162 -16.83 -1.92 1.81
N THR A 163 -17.11 -3.10 2.38
CA THR A 163 -18.36 -3.84 2.14
C THR A 163 -19.19 -3.86 3.40
N TYR A 164 -20.46 -3.51 3.26
CA TYR A 164 -21.41 -3.38 4.35
C TYR A 164 -22.65 -4.23 4.10
N SER A 165 -23.28 -4.69 5.17
CA SER A 165 -24.63 -5.22 5.14
C SER A 165 -25.64 -4.13 5.48
N PHE A 166 -26.79 -4.14 4.80
CA PHE A 166 -27.95 -3.35 5.21
C PHE A 166 -29.11 -4.26 5.60
N THR A 167 -30.00 -3.71 6.41
CA THR A 167 -31.36 -4.21 6.59
C THR A 167 -32.33 -3.06 6.35
N ALA A 168 -33.52 -3.34 5.86
CA ALA A 168 -34.58 -2.35 5.75
C ALA A 168 -35.94 -2.97 6.05
N GLU A 169 -36.84 -2.20 6.65
CA GLU A 169 -38.17 -2.65 7.09
C GLU A 169 -39.20 -1.53 6.92
N GLU A 170 -40.38 -1.85 6.42
CA GLU A 170 -41.53 -0.93 6.40
C GLU A 170 -42.05 -0.68 7.82
N ASN A 171 -42.08 0.59 8.26
CA ASN A 171 -42.45 0.93 9.63
C ASN A 171 -43.96 0.97 9.90
N THR A 172 -44.79 1.08 8.85
CA THR A 172 -46.23 1.39 8.98
C THR A 172 -47.16 0.30 8.42
N SER A 173 -46.60 -0.84 8.01
CA SER A 173 -47.36 -1.93 7.40
C SER A 173 -47.78 -3.00 8.42
N TRP A 174 -49.00 -3.53 8.26
CA TRP A 174 -49.50 -4.67 9.04
C TRP A 174 -48.78 -5.98 8.69
N PHE A 175 -48.16 -6.02 7.51
CA PHE A 175 -47.27 -7.08 7.06
C PHE A 175 -46.03 -6.41 6.47
N PRO A 176 -45.07 -6.01 7.33
CA PRO A 176 -43.94 -5.22 6.89
C PRO A 176 -43.07 -6.02 5.94
N SER A 177 -42.78 -5.41 4.79
CA SER A 177 -41.78 -5.94 3.88
C SER A 177 -40.39 -5.67 4.43
N ASN A 178 -39.51 -6.66 4.25
CA ASN A 178 -38.15 -6.63 4.76
C ASN A 178 -37.15 -6.84 3.63
N TRP A 179 -36.07 -6.08 3.67
CA TRP A 179 -34.94 -6.20 2.75
C TRP A 179 -33.65 -6.37 3.53
N SER A 180 -32.71 -7.08 2.93
CA SER A 180 -31.34 -7.16 3.42
C SER A 180 -30.41 -7.50 2.27
N GLY A 181 -29.16 -7.09 2.38
CA GLY A 181 -28.17 -7.41 1.36
C GLY A 181 -26.81 -6.85 1.70
N LEU A 182 -25.88 -7.04 0.77
CA LEU A 182 -24.54 -6.47 0.81
C LEU A 182 -24.40 -5.38 -0.24
N PHE A 183 -23.62 -4.35 0.07
CA PHE A 183 -23.23 -3.32 -0.88
C PHE A 183 -21.78 -2.88 -0.60
N ALA A 184 -21.13 -2.32 -1.62
CA ALA A 184 -19.77 -1.81 -1.52
C ALA A 184 -19.75 -0.29 -1.63
N ILE A 185 -18.94 0.34 -0.78
CA ILE A 185 -18.60 1.75 -0.83
C ILE A 185 -17.20 1.87 -1.42
N LYS A 186 -17.08 2.74 -2.43
CA LYS A 186 -15.82 3.05 -3.11
C LYS A 186 -15.45 4.50 -2.87
N ALA A 187 -14.15 4.77 -2.80
CA ALA A 187 -13.61 6.10 -2.53
C ALA A 187 -14.14 7.14 -3.51
N ASN A 188 -14.71 8.23 -2.99
CA ASN A 188 -15.22 9.37 -3.75
C ASN A 188 -16.27 9.00 -4.82
N GLN A 189 -16.94 7.85 -4.64
CA GLN A 189 -18.03 7.42 -5.50
C GLN A 189 -19.33 7.44 -4.73
N CYS A 190 -20.42 7.51 -5.48
CA CYS A 190 -21.74 7.31 -4.94
C CYS A 190 -22.50 6.26 -5.75
N ASN A 191 -23.12 5.32 -5.03
CA ASN A 191 -23.93 4.25 -5.60
C ASN A 191 -25.40 4.40 -5.16
N THR A 192 -26.32 4.00 -6.02
CA THR A 192 -27.74 3.91 -5.67
C THR A 192 -28.11 2.45 -5.48
N GLN A 193 -28.96 2.18 -4.48
CA GLN A 193 -29.46 0.84 -4.17
C GLN A 193 -30.98 0.86 -4.17
N LYS A 194 -31.57 0.29 -5.22
CA LYS A 194 -33.01 0.10 -5.26
C LYS A 194 -33.41 -1.04 -4.30
N LEU A 195 -34.41 -0.81 -3.46
CA LEU A 195 -35.11 -1.86 -2.73
C LEU A 195 -36.24 -2.40 -3.60
N THR A 196 -36.17 -3.69 -3.95
CA THR A 196 -37.17 -4.36 -4.78
C THR A 196 -37.96 -5.34 -3.94
N TYR A 197 -39.28 -5.37 -4.08
CA TYR A 197 -40.09 -6.45 -3.53
C TYR A 197 -39.67 -7.79 -4.17
N ASN A 198 -39.65 -8.85 -3.35
CA ASN A 198 -39.51 -10.22 -3.83
C ASN A 198 -40.85 -10.78 -4.31
#